data_AF-A0A1Y3XIW3-F1
#
_entry.id   AF-A0A1Y3XIW3-F1
#
_cell.length_a   1.000
_cell.length_b   1.000
_cell.length_c   1.000
_cell.angle_alpha   90.00
_cell.angle_beta   90.00
_cell.angle_gamma   90.00
#
_symmetry.space_group_name_H-M   'P 1'
#
loop_
_entity.id
_entity.type
_entity.pdbx_description
1 polymer ?
#
loop_
_entity_poly.entity_id
_entity_poly.type
_entity_poly.pdbx_seq_one_letter_code
_entity_poly.pdbx_strand_id
1 'polypeptide(L)'
;MQEGMTFAFYLNRDGARDQTRWYTEQPEAEFALLESGNYQAVAFIKATKDGTPQLLQSDVMAVRVQYAQHEWKEIPPTAVSIFGSCVSRDTMSFDPQHRLSLQKYIARESIVSAVALPVSIEMDSIQLSSRFQREQIYTDFRKTALEQLAQSDADYLLVDFVDERFALLRWGDSLVTLSNELVNSGLPLEGKERLLHVPYERDGVSGYTLGDTDMDRYVEEFCRRVLEIFPQERIILHHVQAAECYLDLGKVCRNFPDPQRNTFRNYNRLWQYMCRKIQQWIPRCYVIDVSAGYMADEAHQWGLSPIHFQKEYYQEVMFRIYEIISSQAEQDR
;
A
#
# COMPACT_ATOMS: atom_id res chain seq x y z
N MET A 1 26.04 -26.54 -16.31
CA MET A 1 26.77 -25.30 -15.98
C MET A 1 28.16 -25.42 -16.55
N GLN A 2 28.57 -24.51 -17.45
CA GLN A 2 29.91 -24.50 -18.03
C GLN A 2 30.87 -23.84 -17.02
N GLU A 3 31.80 -24.60 -16.48
CA GLU A 3 32.85 -24.08 -15.58
C GLU A 3 33.67 -22.98 -16.28
N GLY A 4 33.87 -21.85 -15.60
CA GLY A 4 34.81 -20.80 -16.01
C GLY A 4 34.26 -19.64 -16.85
N MET A 5 32.94 -19.45 -16.94
CA MET A 5 32.33 -18.26 -17.53
C MET A 5 31.94 -17.23 -16.46
N THR A 6 32.23 -15.96 -16.72
CA THR A 6 31.76 -14.85 -15.89
C THR A 6 31.08 -13.80 -16.75
N PHE A 7 30.03 -13.20 -16.23
CA PHE A 7 29.16 -12.29 -16.95
C PHE A 7 29.25 -10.88 -16.37
N ALA A 8 29.25 -9.86 -17.23
CA ALA A 8 29.07 -8.47 -16.82
C ALA A 8 27.91 -7.87 -17.62
N PHE A 9 27.10 -7.04 -16.98
CA PHE A 9 25.92 -6.44 -17.60
C PHE A 9 25.95 -4.94 -17.43
N TYR A 10 25.57 -4.28 -18.49
CA TYR A 10 25.85 -2.88 -18.74
C TYR A 10 24.52 -2.25 -19.17
N LEU A 11 23.91 -1.45 -18.29
CA LEU A 11 22.72 -0.67 -18.59
C LEU A 11 23.14 0.76 -18.92
N ASN A 12 22.81 1.23 -20.11
CA ASN A 12 22.92 2.62 -20.50
C ASN A 12 21.54 3.28 -20.46
N ARG A 13 21.49 4.56 -20.12
CA ARG A 13 20.32 5.43 -20.26
C ARG A 13 20.70 6.64 -21.09
N ASP A 14 19.95 6.90 -22.16
CA ASP A 14 20.14 8.02 -23.08
C ASP A 14 21.60 8.16 -23.57
N GLY A 15 22.25 7.02 -23.82
CA GLY A 15 23.62 6.95 -24.33
C GLY A 15 24.73 7.00 -23.27
N ALA A 16 24.40 7.21 -21.99
CA ALA A 16 25.36 7.20 -20.89
C ALA A 16 25.26 5.92 -20.04
N ARG A 17 26.38 5.47 -19.46
CA ARG A 17 26.39 4.33 -18.52
C ARG A 17 25.58 4.70 -17.27
N ASP A 18 24.48 3.99 -17.03
CA ASP A 18 23.60 4.20 -15.88
C ASP A 18 23.92 3.22 -14.75
N GLN A 19 23.89 1.92 -15.05
CA GLN A 19 24.18 0.86 -14.08
C GLN A 19 25.08 -0.23 -14.66
N THR A 20 25.81 -0.89 -13.77
CA THR A 20 26.69 -2.01 -14.11
C THR A 20 26.52 -3.14 -13.11
N ARG A 21 26.59 -4.39 -13.59
CA ARG A 21 26.80 -5.60 -12.80
C ARG A 21 28.08 -6.27 -13.29
N TRP A 22 29.01 -6.55 -12.38
CA TRP A 22 30.31 -7.10 -12.72
C TRP A 22 30.44 -8.55 -12.29
N TYR A 23 30.96 -9.37 -13.21
CA TYR A 23 31.51 -10.72 -13.00
C TYR A 23 30.67 -11.62 -12.08
N THR A 24 29.43 -11.87 -12.49
CA THR A 24 28.56 -12.89 -11.92
C THR A 24 28.84 -14.24 -12.60
N GLU A 25 28.62 -15.36 -11.91
CA GLU A 25 28.52 -16.68 -12.56
C GLU A 25 27.11 -16.91 -13.16
N GLN A 26 26.17 -16.03 -12.84
CA GLN A 26 24.79 -16.06 -13.33
C GLN A 26 24.69 -15.40 -14.71
N PRO A 27 24.04 -16.05 -15.70
CA PRO A 27 23.87 -15.53 -17.06
C PRO A 27 22.74 -14.49 -17.19
N GLU A 28 22.21 -13.99 -16.07
CA GLU A 28 21.11 -13.03 -16.01
C GLU A 28 21.40 -11.91 -15.01
N ALA A 29 20.82 -10.74 -15.25
CA ALA A 29 20.88 -9.60 -14.35
C ALA A 29 19.60 -8.77 -14.40
N GLU A 30 19.17 -8.30 -13.23
CA GLU A 30 18.05 -7.38 -13.08
C GLU A 30 18.55 -5.96 -12.82
N PHE A 31 17.91 -5.01 -13.50
CA PHE A 31 18.16 -3.58 -13.37
C PHE A 31 16.87 -2.86 -12.99
N ALA A 32 16.95 -1.97 -12.02
CA ALA A 32 15.87 -1.05 -11.71
C ALA A 32 15.96 0.16 -12.64
N LEU A 33 14.92 0.43 -13.44
CA LEU A 33 14.91 1.55 -14.38
C LEU A 33 14.33 2.78 -13.70
N LEU A 34 15.11 3.50 -12.90
CA LEU A 34 14.58 4.49 -11.93
C LEU A 34 14.15 5.84 -12.52
N GLU A 35 14.49 6.13 -13.78
CA GLU A 35 14.23 7.43 -14.41
C GLU A 35 13.63 7.25 -15.80
N SER A 36 13.00 8.30 -16.34
CA SER A 36 12.61 8.30 -17.75
C SER A 36 13.86 8.29 -18.63
N GLY A 37 13.79 7.58 -19.74
CA GLY A 37 14.87 7.54 -20.71
C GLY A 37 14.79 6.34 -21.64
N ASN A 38 15.68 6.34 -22.62
CA ASN A 38 15.91 5.20 -23.48
C ASN A 38 17.00 4.33 -22.85
N TYR A 39 16.61 3.16 -22.36
CA TYR A 39 17.50 2.21 -21.75
C TYR A 39 18.01 1.19 -22.76
N GLN A 40 19.30 0.87 -22.65
CA GLN A 40 19.97 -0.14 -23.46
C GLN A 40 20.78 -1.05 -22.53
N ALA A 41 20.42 -2.33 -22.47
CA ALA A 41 21.16 -3.34 -21.74
C ALA A 41 22.05 -4.15 -22.71
N VAL A 42 23.30 -4.41 -22.30
CA VAL A 42 24.21 -5.32 -23.02
C VAL A 42 24.93 -6.21 -22.02
N ALA A 43 25.12 -7.48 -22.39
CA ALA A 43 25.87 -8.45 -21.61
C ALA A 43 27.24 -8.72 -22.23
N PHE A 44 28.25 -8.91 -21.39
CA PHE A 44 29.59 -9.33 -21.73
C PHE A 44 29.90 -10.65 -21.06
N ILE A 45 30.41 -11.60 -21.83
CA ILE A 45 30.77 -12.93 -21.35
C ILE A 45 32.28 -13.05 -21.43
N LYS A 46 32.93 -13.22 -20.29
CA LYS A 46 34.33 -13.62 -20.24
C LYS A 46 34.38 -15.14 -20.10
N ALA A 47 34.80 -15.80 -21.16
CA ALA A 47 34.95 -17.25 -21.23
C ALA A 47 36.42 -17.62 -21.46
N THR A 48 36.83 -18.80 -21.00
CA THR A 48 38.14 -19.37 -21.34
C THR A 48 37.93 -20.51 -22.31
N LYS A 49 38.47 -20.39 -23.52
CA LYS A 49 38.45 -21.44 -24.54
C LYS A 49 39.89 -21.84 -24.85
N ASP A 50 40.23 -23.11 -24.65
CA ASP A 50 41.57 -23.66 -24.89
C ASP A 50 42.69 -22.89 -24.14
N GLY A 51 42.42 -22.45 -22.91
CA GLY A 51 43.36 -21.67 -22.09
C GLY A 51 43.48 -20.18 -22.46
N THR A 52 42.76 -19.71 -23.48
CA THR A 52 42.77 -18.31 -23.92
C THR A 52 41.50 -17.58 -23.45
N PRO A 53 41.62 -16.42 -22.77
CA PRO A 53 40.46 -15.59 -22.43
C PRO A 53 39.82 -14.98 -23.69
N GLN A 54 38.51 -15.13 -23.83
CA GLN A 54 37.70 -14.47 -24.85
C GLN A 54 36.62 -13.60 -24.18
N LEU A 55 36.35 -12.44 -24.79
CA LEU A 55 35.25 -11.55 -24.42
C LEU A 55 34.20 -11.57 -25.54
N LEU A 56 33.01 -12.03 -25.23
CA LEU A 56 31.86 -12.04 -26.13
C LEU A 56 30.86 -10.97 -25.68
N GLN A 57 30.11 -10.38 -26.61
CA GLN A 57 29.07 -9.39 -26.33
C GLN A 57 27.72 -9.89 -26.85
N SER A 58 26.65 -9.67 -26.11
CA SER A 58 25.28 -9.92 -26.57
C SER A 58 24.79 -8.86 -27.55
N ASP A 59 23.63 -9.15 -28.17
CA ASP A 59 22.80 -8.10 -28.77
C ASP A 59 22.36 -7.08 -27.70
N VAL A 60 22.07 -5.86 -28.16
CA VAL A 60 21.56 -4.79 -27.28
C VAL A 60 20.05 -4.94 -27.15
N MET A 61 19.58 -5.07 -25.91
CA MET A 61 18.15 -4.97 -25.60
C MET A 61 17.80 -3.51 -25.27
N ALA A 62 16.84 -2.93 -25.99
CA ALA A 62 16.43 -1.55 -25.77
C ALA A 62 14.98 -1.48 -25.26
N VAL A 63 14.75 -0.64 -24.26
CA VAL A 63 13.42 -0.32 -23.74
C VAL A 63 13.33 1.18 -23.49
N ARG A 64 12.20 1.79 -23.85
CA ARG A 64 11.92 3.17 -23.50
C ARG A 64 11.05 3.20 -22.26
N VAL A 65 11.52 3.86 -21.21
CA VAL A 65 10.77 4.09 -19.98
C VAL A 65 10.40 5.56 -19.91
N GLN A 66 9.15 5.83 -19.56
CA GLN A 66 8.67 7.18 -19.36
C GLN A 66 7.85 7.22 -18.07
N TYR A 67 8.46 7.70 -17.01
CA TYR A 67 7.76 8.15 -15.81
C TYR A 67 6.98 9.43 -16.13
N ALA A 68 5.80 9.57 -15.51
CA ALA A 68 4.97 10.74 -15.67
C ALA A 68 5.73 11.99 -15.20
N GLN A 69 5.88 12.98 -16.09
CA GLN A 69 6.17 14.34 -15.68
C GLN A 69 4.85 14.98 -15.29
N HIS A 70 4.65 15.16 -13.99
CA HIS A 70 3.42 15.70 -13.44
C HIS A 70 3.36 17.21 -13.66
N GLU A 71 2.45 17.65 -14.52
CA GLU A 71 2.01 19.04 -14.55
C GLU A 71 0.98 19.25 -13.43
N TRP A 72 1.44 19.78 -12.30
CA TRP A 72 0.59 20.00 -11.13
C TRP A 72 -0.41 21.12 -11.39
N LYS A 73 -1.70 20.77 -11.39
CA LYS A 73 -2.79 21.76 -11.35
C LYS A 73 -2.76 22.49 -10.00
N GLU A 74 -3.16 23.74 -9.98
CA GLU A 74 -3.43 24.43 -8.71
C GLU A 74 -4.75 23.93 -8.12
N ILE A 75 -4.77 23.62 -6.82
CA ILE A 75 -5.96 23.21 -6.09
C ILE A 75 -6.30 24.21 -4.98
N PRO A 76 -7.57 24.36 -4.59
CA PRO A 76 -7.93 25.11 -3.40
C PRO A 76 -7.33 24.47 -2.14
N PRO A 77 -7.13 25.24 -1.04
CA PRO A 77 -6.89 24.65 0.27
C PRO A 77 -7.95 23.59 0.57
N THR A 78 -7.52 22.38 0.86
CA THR A 78 -8.40 21.21 0.96
C THR A 78 -8.04 20.43 2.22
N ALA A 79 -9.04 20.14 3.04
CA ALA A 79 -8.92 19.34 4.24
C ALA A 79 -9.20 17.86 3.92
N VAL A 80 -8.34 16.95 4.39
CA VAL A 80 -8.45 15.51 4.11
C VAL A 80 -8.42 14.75 5.43
N SER A 81 -9.36 13.83 5.60
CA SER A 81 -9.31 12.80 6.63
C SER A 81 -8.94 11.46 6.00
N ILE A 82 -8.27 10.59 6.76
CA ILE A 82 -7.83 9.28 6.29
C ILE A 82 -8.43 8.20 7.20
N PHE A 83 -9.07 7.20 6.61
CA PHE A 83 -9.34 5.89 7.23
C PHE A 83 -8.48 4.86 6.50
N GLY A 84 -7.36 4.47 7.08
CA GLY A 84 -6.44 3.58 6.39
C GLY A 84 -5.07 3.54 7.04
N SER A 85 -4.06 3.31 6.23
CA SER A 85 -2.74 2.93 6.71
C SER A 85 -1.70 4.03 6.54
N CYS A 86 -0.47 3.69 6.96
CA CYS A 86 0.69 4.55 6.75
C CYS A 86 0.94 4.83 5.26
N VAL A 87 0.49 3.97 4.35
CA VAL A 87 0.68 4.15 2.90
C VAL A 87 -0.04 5.41 2.43
N SER A 88 -1.32 5.59 2.79
CA SER A 88 -2.07 6.79 2.45
C SER A 88 -1.57 8.03 3.20
N ARG A 89 -1.22 7.89 4.49
CA ARG A 89 -0.70 9.01 5.28
C ARG A 89 0.62 9.53 4.72
N ASP A 90 1.54 8.66 4.29
CA ASP A 90 2.85 9.07 3.79
C ASP A 90 2.76 9.85 2.48
N THR A 91 1.76 9.56 1.64
CA THR A 91 1.43 10.36 0.45
C THR A 91 1.26 11.84 0.78
N MET A 92 0.69 12.19 1.94
CA MET A 92 0.48 13.60 2.35
C MET A 92 1.78 14.40 2.46
N SER A 93 2.93 13.72 2.67
CA SER A 93 4.25 14.38 2.74
C SER A 93 4.76 14.85 1.39
N PHE A 94 4.08 14.46 0.31
CA PHE A 94 4.45 14.77 -1.08
C PHE A 94 3.59 15.86 -1.70
N ASP A 95 2.78 16.57 -0.89
CA ASP A 95 2.01 17.74 -1.32
C ASP A 95 2.96 18.89 -1.72
N PRO A 96 3.10 19.20 -3.03
CA PRO A 96 4.11 20.15 -3.48
C PRO A 96 3.71 21.61 -3.30
N GLN A 97 2.41 21.91 -3.14
CA GLN A 97 1.89 23.27 -3.01
C GLN A 97 1.43 23.60 -1.59
N HIS A 98 1.56 22.65 -0.64
CA HIS A 98 1.11 22.80 0.75
C HIS A 98 -0.37 23.24 0.85
N ARG A 99 -1.21 22.65 -0.01
CA ARG A 99 -2.66 22.94 -0.10
C ARG A 99 -3.50 21.92 0.66
N LEU A 100 -2.93 20.79 1.07
CA LEU A 100 -3.62 19.74 1.78
C LEU A 100 -3.35 19.82 3.29
N SER A 101 -4.41 19.67 4.07
CA SER A 101 -4.32 19.58 5.53
C SER A 101 -4.93 18.28 6.04
N LEU A 102 -4.18 17.52 6.84
CA LEU A 102 -4.65 16.27 7.44
C LEU A 102 -5.47 16.58 8.70
N GLN A 103 -6.76 16.24 8.69
CA GLN A 103 -7.68 16.50 9.80
C GLN A 103 -7.72 15.34 10.81
N LYS A 104 -8.05 14.13 10.32
CA LYS A 104 -8.05 12.90 11.11
C LYS A 104 -7.27 11.81 10.39
N TYR A 105 -6.60 10.98 11.17
CA TYR A 105 -5.93 9.79 10.67
C TYR A 105 -6.34 8.60 11.55
N ILE A 106 -7.35 7.87 11.07
CA ILE A 106 -7.77 6.61 11.67
C ILE A 106 -6.90 5.52 11.07
N ALA A 107 -6.08 4.90 11.91
CA ALA A 107 -5.16 3.85 11.50
C ALA A 107 -5.17 2.70 12.48
N ARG A 108 -4.78 1.52 11.98
CA ARG A 108 -4.76 0.23 12.70
C ARG A 108 -6.15 -0.29 13.05
N GLU A 109 -7.16 0.12 12.30
CA GLU A 109 -8.55 -0.27 12.51
C GLU A 109 -9.13 -0.86 11.22
N SER A 110 -9.59 -2.11 11.32
CA SER A 110 -10.36 -2.77 10.25
C SER A 110 -11.76 -2.17 10.18
N ILE A 111 -12.36 -2.10 8.99
CA ILE A 111 -13.76 -1.69 8.82
C ILE A 111 -14.72 -2.61 9.58
N VAL A 112 -14.37 -3.89 9.75
CA VAL A 112 -15.15 -4.84 10.56
C VAL A 112 -15.20 -4.35 11.99
N SER A 113 -14.04 -3.96 12.51
CA SER A 113 -13.93 -3.43 13.86
C SER A 113 -14.69 -2.11 13.98
N ALA A 114 -14.54 -1.19 13.03
CA ALA A 114 -15.17 0.15 13.05
C ALA A 114 -16.71 0.13 13.12
N VAL A 115 -17.33 -0.94 12.62
CA VAL A 115 -18.80 -1.12 12.63
C VAL A 115 -19.29 -2.13 13.67
N ALA A 116 -18.39 -2.70 14.47
CA ALA A 116 -18.74 -3.58 15.58
C ALA A 116 -19.26 -2.79 16.80
N LEU A 117 -19.76 -3.51 17.81
CA LEU A 117 -20.23 -2.91 19.06
C LEU A 117 -19.08 -2.30 19.88
N PRO A 118 -19.28 -1.20 20.62
CA PRO A 118 -18.25 -0.61 21.44
C PRO A 118 -17.88 -1.48 22.64
N VAL A 119 -16.57 -1.54 22.92
CA VAL A 119 -15.99 -2.18 24.10
C VAL A 119 -15.58 -1.08 25.08
N SER A 120 -15.97 -1.23 26.34
CA SER A 120 -15.50 -0.34 27.41
C SER A 120 -14.04 -0.60 27.70
N ILE A 121 -13.23 0.46 27.69
CA ILE A 121 -11.82 0.42 28.05
C ILE A 121 -11.41 1.79 28.58
N GLU A 122 -10.49 1.80 29.54
CA GLU A 122 -9.85 3.01 30.04
C GLU A 122 -8.56 3.28 29.28
N MET A 123 -8.31 4.53 28.89
CA MET A 123 -7.07 4.88 28.18
C MET A 123 -5.81 4.48 28.96
N ASP A 124 -5.87 4.52 30.30
CA ASP A 124 -4.76 4.18 31.19
C ASP A 124 -4.48 2.68 31.34
N SER A 125 -5.38 1.81 30.86
CA SER A 125 -5.08 0.37 30.80
C SER A 125 -4.18 -0.02 29.63
N ILE A 126 -3.97 0.90 28.67
CA ILE A 126 -3.17 0.68 27.47
C ILE A 126 -1.71 1.07 27.73
N GLN A 127 -0.86 0.08 27.94
CA GLN A 127 0.54 0.21 28.36
C GLN A 127 1.49 0.41 27.17
N LEU A 128 1.37 1.54 26.49
CA LEU A 128 2.29 1.96 25.44
C LEU A 128 2.87 3.33 25.76
N SER A 129 4.12 3.58 25.36
CA SER A 129 4.75 4.89 25.54
C SER A 129 4.22 5.93 24.55
N SER A 130 3.84 5.51 23.35
CA SER A 130 3.32 6.41 22.31
C SER A 130 1.85 6.74 22.55
N ARG A 131 1.55 8.03 22.74
CA ARG A 131 0.18 8.54 22.84
C ARG A 131 -0.66 8.18 21.62
N PHE A 132 -0.09 8.33 20.41
CA PHE A 132 -0.77 7.99 19.17
C PHE A 132 -1.17 6.52 19.13
N GLN A 133 -0.26 5.60 19.50
CA GLN A 133 -0.57 4.16 19.52
C GLN A 133 -1.65 3.81 20.55
N ARG A 134 -1.66 4.49 21.70
CA ARG A 134 -2.74 4.33 22.69
C ARG A 134 -4.08 4.81 22.14
N GLU A 135 -4.10 5.97 21.49
CA GLU A 135 -5.30 6.55 20.88
C GLU A 135 -5.89 5.66 19.78
N GLN A 136 -5.05 4.97 19.00
CA GLN A 136 -5.51 4.00 17.99
C GLN A 136 -6.27 2.84 18.62
N ILE A 137 -5.69 2.19 19.65
CA ILE A 137 -6.35 1.10 20.36
C ILE A 137 -7.63 1.59 21.04
N TYR A 138 -7.58 2.76 21.67
CA TYR A 138 -8.75 3.32 22.34
C TYR A 138 -9.89 3.60 21.34
N THR A 139 -9.57 4.17 20.18
CA THR A 139 -10.53 4.43 19.10
C THR A 139 -11.14 3.13 18.59
N ASP A 140 -10.32 2.11 18.32
CA ASP A 140 -10.75 0.79 17.85
C ASP A 140 -11.64 0.09 18.88
N PHE A 141 -11.33 0.15 20.18
CA PHE A 141 -12.18 -0.44 21.21
C PHE A 141 -13.49 0.32 21.38
N ARG A 142 -13.44 1.66 21.42
CA ARG A 142 -14.62 2.51 21.66
C ARG A 142 -15.48 2.74 20.41
N LYS A 143 -14.99 2.35 19.22
CA LYS A 143 -15.67 2.44 17.92
C LYS A 143 -15.97 3.88 17.51
N THR A 144 -15.05 4.78 17.85
CA THR A 144 -15.22 6.22 17.63
C THR A 144 -14.60 6.71 16.33
N ALA A 145 -14.03 5.84 15.48
CA ALA A 145 -13.44 6.24 14.20
C ALA A 145 -14.39 7.07 13.32
N LEU A 146 -15.59 6.54 13.06
CA LEU A 146 -16.58 7.21 12.21
C LEU A 146 -17.15 8.48 12.88
N GLU A 147 -17.23 8.51 14.21
CA GLU A 147 -17.58 9.72 14.96
C GLU A 147 -16.51 10.81 14.82
N GLN A 148 -15.23 10.44 14.94
CA GLN A 148 -14.11 11.36 14.76
C GLN A 148 -14.05 11.93 13.34
N LEU A 149 -14.38 11.12 12.34
CA LEU A 149 -14.52 11.56 10.95
C LEU A 149 -15.69 12.53 10.77
N ALA A 150 -16.85 12.23 11.37
CA ALA A 150 -18.02 13.13 11.35
C ALA A 150 -17.78 14.48 12.04
N GLN A 151 -16.88 14.50 13.02
CA GLN A 151 -16.45 15.71 13.73
C GLN A 151 -15.29 16.43 13.04
N SER A 152 -14.81 15.94 11.89
CA SER A 152 -13.74 16.59 11.14
C SER A 152 -14.32 17.55 10.10
N ASP A 153 -13.66 18.70 9.90
CA ASP A 153 -13.98 19.64 8.81
C ASP A 153 -13.30 19.21 7.49
N ALA A 154 -13.23 17.90 7.23
CA ALA A 154 -12.57 17.38 6.04
C ALA A 154 -13.45 17.53 4.81
N ASP A 155 -12.88 18.01 3.71
CA ASP A 155 -13.53 18.05 2.40
C ASP A 155 -13.54 16.66 1.75
N TYR A 156 -12.51 15.85 2.00
CA TYR A 156 -12.36 14.51 1.43
C TYR A 156 -12.03 13.46 2.49
N LEU A 157 -12.52 12.24 2.24
CA LEU A 157 -12.10 11.02 2.94
C LEU A 157 -11.24 10.17 2.01
N LEU A 158 -9.99 9.93 2.40
CA LEU A 158 -9.09 8.97 1.76
C LEU A 158 -9.18 7.62 2.49
N VAL A 159 -9.52 6.55 1.77
CA VAL A 159 -9.69 5.20 2.33
C VAL A 159 -8.71 4.23 1.69
N ASP A 160 -8.01 3.44 2.50
CA ASP A 160 -7.29 2.24 2.03
C ASP A 160 -7.54 1.05 2.96
N PHE A 161 -7.26 -0.16 2.48
CA PHE A 161 -7.55 -1.41 3.20
C PHE A 161 -6.31 -2.14 3.69
N VAL A 162 -5.14 -1.51 3.68
CA VAL A 162 -3.89 -2.22 4.04
C VAL A 162 -3.95 -2.78 5.46
N ASP A 163 -4.69 -2.13 6.36
CA ASP A 163 -4.89 -2.59 7.75
C ASP A 163 -5.86 -3.79 7.89
N GLU A 164 -6.61 -4.17 6.84
CA GLU A 164 -7.39 -5.43 6.79
C GLU A 164 -6.49 -6.68 6.73
N ARG A 165 -5.16 -6.50 6.65
CA ARG A 165 -4.20 -7.59 6.85
C ARG A 165 -4.18 -8.11 8.28
N PHE A 166 -4.62 -7.29 9.24
CA PHE A 166 -4.64 -7.67 10.65
C PHE A 166 -5.71 -8.72 10.90
N ALA A 167 -5.43 -9.61 11.85
CA ALA A 167 -6.48 -10.47 12.37
C ALA A 167 -7.45 -9.64 13.22
N LEU A 168 -8.65 -10.17 13.44
CA LEU A 168 -9.59 -9.61 14.41
C LEU A 168 -9.56 -10.48 15.66
N LEU A 169 -9.86 -9.89 16.81
CA LEU A 169 -9.97 -10.59 18.08
C LEU A 169 -11.38 -10.44 18.63
N ARG A 170 -12.00 -11.55 19.04
CA ARG A 170 -13.30 -11.50 19.71
C ARG A 170 -13.15 -10.98 21.13
N TRP A 171 -13.91 -9.93 21.44
CA TRP A 171 -13.95 -9.31 22.77
C TRP A 171 -15.40 -9.23 23.26
N GLY A 172 -15.84 -10.28 23.97
CA GLY A 172 -17.26 -10.44 24.29
C GLY A 172 -18.08 -10.57 23.00
N ASP A 173 -19.08 -9.71 22.86
CA ASP A 173 -19.94 -9.64 21.67
C ASP A 173 -19.40 -8.70 20.57
N SER A 174 -18.18 -8.18 20.74
CA SER A 174 -17.52 -7.29 19.79
C SER A 174 -16.31 -7.92 19.12
N LEU A 175 -15.79 -7.23 18.10
CA LEU A 175 -14.56 -7.52 17.38
C LEU A 175 -13.66 -6.30 17.47
N VAL A 176 -12.37 -6.52 17.76
CA VAL A 176 -11.33 -5.48 17.79
C VAL A 176 -10.20 -5.86 16.85
N THR A 177 -9.50 -4.87 16.30
CA THR A 177 -8.38 -5.10 15.39
C THR A 177 -7.16 -5.57 16.16
N LEU A 178 -6.66 -6.77 15.86
CA LEU A 178 -5.43 -7.30 16.45
C LEU A 178 -4.20 -6.68 15.78
N SER A 179 -4.07 -5.37 15.95
CA SER A 179 -2.93 -4.57 15.51
C SER A 179 -1.67 -4.93 16.31
N ASN A 180 -0.51 -4.58 15.78
CA ASN A 180 0.75 -4.75 16.52
C ASN A 180 0.73 -3.96 17.83
N GLU A 181 0.12 -2.78 17.81
CA GLU A 181 -0.08 -1.93 18.98
C GLU A 181 -0.93 -2.67 20.03
N LEU A 182 -2.05 -3.31 19.65
CA LEU A 182 -2.87 -4.09 20.58
C LEU A 182 -2.08 -5.27 21.17
N VAL A 183 -1.29 -5.98 20.35
CA VAL A 183 -0.42 -7.09 20.83
C VAL A 183 0.57 -6.62 21.90
N ASN A 184 1.11 -5.41 21.76
CA ASN A 184 2.09 -4.85 22.69
C ASN A 184 1.47 -3.99 23.81
N SER A 185 0.15 -3.91 23.89
CA SER A 185 -0.56 -2.96 24.76
C SER A 185 -0.60 -3.32 26.25
N GLY A 186 -0.17 -4.52 26.63
CA GLY A 186 -0.33 -5.05 27.99
C GLY A 186 -1.75 -5.48 28.35
N LEU A 187 -2.72 -5.36 27.43
CA LEU A 187 -4.08 -5.88 27.63
C LEU A 187 -4.11 -7.41 27.63
N PRO A 188 -5.02 -8.05 28.38
CA PRO A 188 -5.08 -9.51 28.47
C PRO A 188 -5.68 -10.10 27.19
N LEU A 189 -4.85 -10.66 26.31
CA LEU A 189 -5.29 -11.26 25.04
C LEU A 189 -5.47 -12.79 25.12
N GLU A 190 -4.96 -13.43 26.17
CA GLU A 190 -5.01 -14.88 26.34
C GLU A 190 -6.46 -15.42 26.36
N GLY A 191 -6.68 -16.55 25.68
CA GLY A 191 -7.98 -17.21 25.58
C GLY A 191 -9.00 -16.53 24.68
N LYS A 192 -8.67 -15.39 24.06
CA LYS A 192 -9.55 -14.72 23.10
C LYS A 192 -9.46 -15.37 21.73
N GLU A 193 -10.60 -15.50 21.06
CA GLU A 193 -10.69 -16.07 19.72
C GLU A 193 -10.08 -15.11 18.69
N ARG A 194 -9.13 -15.62 17.90
CA ARG A 194 -8.55 -14.92 16.77
C ARG A 194 -9.28 -15.31 15.49
N LEU A 195 -9.75 -14.31 14.74
CA LEU A 195 -10.49 -14.46 13.49
C LEU A 195 -9.66 -13.92 12.33
N LEU A 196 -9.71 -14.62 11.19
CA LEU A 196 -9.06 -14.25 9.95
C LEU A 196 -10.11 -14.16 8.84
N HIS A 197 -9.89 -13.31 7.85
CA HIS A 197 -10.70 -13.31 6.63
C HIS A 197 -10.46 -14.63 5.87
N VAL A 198 -11.53 -15.40 5.67
CA VAL A 198 -11.48 -16.68 4.97
C VAL A 198 -12.15 -16.54 3.61
N PRO A 199 -11.42 -16.75 2.50
CA PRO A 199 -12.04 -16.73 1.17
C PRO A 199 -12.96 -17.95 1.01
N TYR A 200 -14.04 -17.77 0.26
CA TYR A 200 -14.91 -18.86 -0.18
C TYR A 200 -15.28 -18.70 -1.65
N GLU A 201 -15.73 -19.79 -2.25
CA GLU A 201 -16.38 -19.82 -3.55
C GLU A 201 -17.66 -20.65 -3.44
N ARG A 202 -18.81 -20.05 -3.74
CA ARG A 202 -20.13 -20.70 -3.69
C ARG A 202 -20.93 -20.28 -4.92
N ASP A 203 -21.42 -21.26 -5.67
CA ASP A 203 -22.24 -21.04 -6.88
C ASP A 203 -21.62 -20.05 -7.88
N GLY A 204 -20.29 -20.09 -8.05
CA GLY A 204 -19.55 -19.18 -8.94
C GLY A 204 -19.34 -17.77 -8.40
N VAL A 205 -19.72 -17.50 -7.15
CA VAL A 205 -19.49 -16.23 -6.45
C VAL A 205 -18.35 -16.43 -5.46
N SER A 206 -17.27 -15.66 -5.64
CA SER A 206 -16.17 -15.57 -4.68
C SER A 206 -16.45 -14.48 -3.65
N GLY A 207 -16.20 -14.79 -2.37
CA GLY A 207 -16.38 -13.85 -1.26
C GLY A 207 -15.44 -14.12 -0.10
N TYR A 208 -15.63 -13.41 0.99
CA TYR A 208 -14.89 -13.60 2.24
C TYR A 208 -15.85 -13.70 3.42
N THR A 209 -15.51 -14.54 4.39
CA THR A 209 -16.17 -14.53 5.70
C THR A 209 -15.20 -14.15 6.81
N LEU A 210 -15.77 -13.67 7.91
CA LEU A 210 -15.10 -13.57 9.19
C LEU A 210 -15.95 -14.33 10.23
N GLY A 211 -15.48 -15.50 10.65
CA GLY A 211 -16.33 -16.48 11.32
C GLY A 211 -17.49 -16.89 10.42
N ASP A 212 -18.71 -16.85 10.95
CA ASP A 212 -19.94 -17.21 10.22
C ASP A 212 -20.59 -16.03 9.46
N THR A 213 -19.95 -14.86 9.47
CA THR A 213 -20.52 -13.64 8.86
C THR A 213 -19.83 -13.32 7.54
N ASP A 214 -20.63 -13.03 6.52
CA ASP A 214 -20.14 -12.56 5.23
C ASP A 214 -19.54 -11.15 5.34
N MET A 215 -18.39 -10.95 4.71
CA MET A 215 -17.68 -9.67 4.70
C MET A 215 -18.50 -8.54 4.09
N ASP A 216 -19.39 -8.84 3.13
CA ASP A 216 -20.25 -7.85 2.49
C ASP A 216 -21.12 -7.09 3.49
N ARG A 217 -21.54 -7.72 4.59
CA ARG A 217 -22.34 -7.07 5.64
C ARG A 217 -21.56 -5.95 6.35
N TYR A 218 -20.28 -6.18 6.62
CA TYR A 218 -19.42 -5.18 7.24
C TYR A 218 -19.08 -4.05 6.26
N VAL A 219 -18.83 -4.39 5.00
CA VAL A 219 -18.59 -3.40 3.94
C VAL A 219 -19.83 -2.52 3.72
N GLU A 220 -21.02 -3.10 3.64
CA GLU A 220 -22.28 -2.39 3.49
C GLU A 220 -22.51 -1.42 4.66
N GLU A 221 -22.38 -1.88 5.90
CA GLU A 221 -22.56 -1.03 7.09
C GLU A 221 -21.54 0.10 7.16
N PHE A 222 -20.27 -0.19 6.79
CA PHE A 222 -19.24 0.83 6.71
C PHE A 222 -19.57 1.89 5.66
N CYS A 223 -19.93 1.46 4.43
CA CYS A 223 -20.33 2.38 3.35
C CYS A 223 -21.53 3.22 3.78
N ARG A 224 -22.55 2.60 4.37
CA ARG A 224 -23.76 3.29 4.86
C ARG A 224 -23.41 4.42 5.83
N ARG A 225 -22.56 4.15 6.83
CA ARG A 225 -22.15 5.15 7.84
C ARG A 225 -21.22 6.21 7.27
N VAL A 226 -20.32 5.85 6.33
CA VAL A 226 -19.45 6.83 5.66
C VAL A 226 -20.27 7.79 4.80
N LEU A 227 -21.31 7.30 4.11
CA LEU A 227 -22.19 8.13 3.29
C LEU A 227 -23.09 9.09 4.08
N GLU A 228 -23.23 8.89 5.40
CA GLU A 228 -23.85 9.88 6.30
C GLU A 228 -22.91 11.08 6.57
N ILE A 229 -21.61 10.92 6.30
CA ILE A 229 -20.57 11.89 6.64
C ILE A 229 -20.05 12.60 5.38
N PHE A 230 -19.72 11.83 4.33
CA PHE A 230 -19.15 12.34 3.09
C PHE A 230 -20.04 11.99 1.90
N PRO A 231 -20.30 12.94 0.98
CA PRO A 231 -20.91 12.61 -0.31
C PRO A 231 -19.93 11.72 -1.12
N GLN A 232 -20.48 10.94 -2.05
CA GLN A 232 -19.72 9.91 -2.78
C GLN A 232 -18.49 10.48 -3.50
N GLU A 233 -18.66 11.66 -4.10
CA GLU A 233 -17.67 12.41 -4.88
C GLU A 233 -16.56 13.01 -4.00
N ARG A 234 -16.67 12.88 -2.68
CA ARG A 234 -15.63 13.28 -1.71
C ARG A 234 -14.92 12.10 -1.09
N ILE A 235 -15.19 10.89 -1.57
CA ILE A 235 -14.51 9.68 -1.11
C ILE A 235 -13.49 9.28 -2.17
N ILE A 236 -12.24 9.15 -1.75
CA ILE A 236 -11.13 8.68 -2.57
C ILE A 236 -10.70 7.32 -2.02
N LEU A 237 -10.85 6.28 -2.83
CA LEU A 237 -10.37 4.95 -2.53
C LEU A 237 -8.95 4.76 -3.08
N HIS A 238 -7.98 4.66 -2.19
CA HIS A 238 -6.60 4.35 -2.53
C HIS A 238 -6.42 2.82 -2.52
N HIS A 239 -6.50 2.21 -3.70
CA HIS A 239 -6.32 0.78 -3.87
C HIS A 239 -4.82 0.44 -3.85
N VAL A 240 -4.32 0.15 -2.65
CA VAL A 240 -2.94 -0.28 -2.44
C VAL A 240 -2.79 -1.77 -2.75
N GLN A 241 -1.82 -2.13 -3.58
CA GLN A 241 -1.39 -3.51 -3.76
C GLN A 241 0.07 -3.66 -3.35
N ALA A 242 0.35 -4.58 -2.44
CA ALA A 242 1.70 -4.83 -1.97
C ALA A 242 2.62 -5.26 -3.13
N ALA A 243 3.83 -4.71 -3.16
CA ALA A 243 4.87 -4.98 -4.14
C ALA A 243 5.42 -6.41 -4.01
N GLU A 244 5.74 -7.04 -5.14
CA GLU A 244 6.37 -8.37 -5.15
C GLU A 244 7.89 -8.31 -4.96
N CYS A 245 8.48 -7.16 -5.23
CA CYS A 245 9.91 -6.89 -5.12
C CYS A 245 10.20 -5.53 -4.47
N TYR A 246 11.47 -5.35 -4.10
CA TYR A 246 11.99 -4.14 -3.48
C TYR A 246 13.32 -3.74 -4.07
N LEU A 247 13.66 -2.45 -3.97
CA LEU A 247 15.00 -1.94 -4.21
C LEU A 247 15.83 -2.16 -2.95
N ASP A 248 16.92 -2.91 -3.07
CA ASP A 248 17.90 -3.03 -1.98
C ASP A 248 18.70 -1.73 -1.79
N LEU A 249 19.52 -1.65 -0.73
CA LEU A 249 20.37 -0.47 -0.48
C LEU A 249 21.34 -0.16 -1.63
N GLY A 250 21.68 -1.14 -2.47
CA GLY A 250 22.47 -0.99 -3.69
C GLY A 250 21.64 -0.59 -4.93
N LYS A 251 20.35 -0.30 -4.76
CA LYS A 251 19.37 -0.01 -5.81
C LYS A 251 19.21 -1.14 -6.82
N VAL A 252 19.40 -2.38 -6.38
CA VAL A 252 19.11 -3.58 -7.15
C VAL A 252 17.70 -4.07 -6.81
N CYS A 253 16.92 -4.41 -7.83
CA CYS A 253 15.63 -5.07 -7.64
C CYS A 253 15.85 -6.46 -7.03
N ARG A 254 15.13 -6.77 -5.96
CA ARG A 254 15.14 -8.06 -5.26
C ARG A 254 13.71 -8.50 -4.99
N ASN A 255 13.43 -9.78 -5.21
CA ASN A 255 12.13 -10.31 -4.83
C ASN A 255 12.05 -10.56 -3.33
N PHE A 256 10.89 -10.29 -2.72
CA PHE A 256 10.61 -10.75 -1.35
C PHE A 256 10.60 -12.28 -1.29
N PRO A 257 10.92 -12.94 -0.16
CA PRO A 257 10.80 -14.40 -0.05
C PRO A 257 9.40 -14.93 -0.37
N ASP A 258 9.31 -16.12 -0.95
CA ASP A 258 8.03 -16.75 -1.36
C ASP A 258 6.95 -16.77 -0.27
N PRO A 259 7.23 -17.15 0.99
CA PRO A 259 6.21 -17.13 2.04
C PRO A 259 5.59 -15.74 2.23
N GLN A 260 6.41 -14.69 2.21
CA GLN A 260 5.95 -13.31 2.37
C GLN A 260 5.14 -12.86 1.15
N ARG A 261 5.62 -13.14 -0.07
CA ARG A 261 4.89 -12.83 -1.31
C ARG A 261 3.53 -13.52 -1.34
N ASN A 262 3.45 -14.79 -0.96
CA ASN A 262 2.19 -15.53 -0.95
C ASN A 262 1.19 -14.98 0.07
N THR A 263 1.66 -14.58 1.26
CA THR A 263 0.84 -13.88 2.25
C THR A 263 0.28 -12.57 1.68
N PHE A 264 1.13 -11.73 1.08
CA PHE A 264 0.68 -10.45 0.51
C PHE A 264 -0.17 -10.60 -0.75
N ARG A 265 0.02 -11.64 -1.56
CA ARG A 265 -0.91 -11.97 -2.65
C ARG A 265 -2.31 -12.28 -2.14
N ASN A 266 -2.44 -12.95 -1.00
CA ASN A 266 -3.74 -13.19 -0.37
C ASN A 266 -4.36 -11.88 0.15
N TYR A 267 -3.55 -10.99 0.73
CA TYR A 267 -4.02 -9.66 1.12
C TYR A 267 -4.43 -8.80 -0.07
N ASN A 268 -3.65 -8.78 -1.16
CA ASN A 268 -4.02 -8.06 -2.39
C ASN A 268 -5.36 -8.55 -2.94
N ARG A 269 -5.67 -9.85 -2.89
CA ARG A 269 -6.99 -10.39 -3.28
C ARG A 269 -8.11 -9.88 -2.38
N LEU A 270 -7.89 -9.83 -1.07
CA LEU A 270 -8.86 -9.29 -0.11
C LEU A 270 -9.08 -7.78 -0.35
N TRP A 271 -8.01 -7.00 -0.48
CA TRP A 271 -8.09 -5.56 -0.71
C TRP A 271 -8.78 -5.23 -2.04
N GLN A 272 -8.47 -5.99 -3.10
CA GLN A 272 -9.16 -5.86 -4.39
C GLN A 272 -10.64 -6.23 -4.28
N TYR A 273 -10.97 -7.28 -3.53
CA TYR A 273 -12.37 -7.63 -3.24
C TYR A 273 -13.10 -6.48 -2.56
N MET A 274 -12.53 -5.93 -1.49
CA MET A 274 -13.13 -4.84 -0.72
C MET A 274 -13.25 -3.56 -1.54
N CYS A 275 -12.24 -3.22 -2.35
CA CYS A 275 -12.31 -2.08 -3.27
C CYS A 275 -13.47 -2.22 -4.25
N ARG A 276 -13.62 -3.39 -4.88
CA ARG A 276 -14.74 -3.66 -5.79
C ARG A 276 -16.10 -3.54 -5.09
N LYS A 277 -16.22 -4.04 -3.86
CA LYS A 277 -17.47 -3.96 -3.09
C LYS A 277 -17.80 -2.51 -2.71
N ILE A 278 -16.83 -1.72 -2.26
CA ILE A 278 -17.05 -0.29 -1.99
C ILE A 278 -17.45 0.45 -3.28
N GLN A 279 -16.79 0.22 -4.41
CA GLN A 279 -17.16 0.85 -5.68
C GLN A 279 -18.58 0.48 -6.13
N GLN A 280 -19.09 -0.72 -5.79
CA GLN A 280 -20.48 -1.08 -6.08
C GLN A 280 -21.48 -0.27 -5.24
N TRP A 281 -21.16 -0.01 -3.97
CA TRP A 281 -21.99 0.75 -3.03
C TRP A 281 -21.86 2.27 -3.19
N ILE A 282 -20.66 2.73 -3.57
CA ILE A 282 -20.28 4.14 -3.72
C ILE A 282 -19.77 4.35 -5.16
N PRO A 283 -20.62 4.22 -6.18
CA PRO A 283 -20.20 4.22 -7.60
C PRO A 283 -19.59 5.53 -8.07
N ARG A 284 -19.73 6.61 -7.31
CA ARG A 284 -19.16 7.93 -7.65
C ARG A 284 -17.95 8.30 -6.78
N CYS A 285 -17.39 7.36 -6.01
CA CYS A 285 -16.09 7.57 -5.40
C CYS A 285 -14.99 7.60 -6.47
N TYR A 286 -13.91 8.32 -6.15
CA TYR A 286 -12.70 8.29 -6.96
C TYR A 286 -11.84 7.10 -6.55
N VAL A 287 -11.12 6.50 -7.50
CA VAL A 287 -10.23 5.36 -7.20
C VAL A 287 -8.83 5.62 -7.76
N ILE A 288 -7.84 5.47 -6.89
CA ILE A 288 -6.42 5.53 -7.22
C ILE A 288 -5.87 4.11 -7.14
N ASP A 289 -5.59 3.50 -8.29
CA ASP A 289 -5.04 2.14 -8.43
C ASP A 289 -3.78 2.22 -9.30
N VAL A 290 -2.65 2.50 -8.66
CA VAL A 290 -1.37 2.79 -9.34
C VAL A 290 -0.21 1.93 -8.83
N SER A 291 -0.43 1.03 -7.86
CA SER A 291 0.65 0.25 -7.24
C SER A 291 1.37 -0.67 -8.23
N ALA A 292 0.71 -1.08 -9.31
CA ALA A 292 1.30 -1.90 -10.34
C ALA A 292 2.56 -1.23 -10.94
N GLY A 293 3.67 -1.93 -10.93
CA GLY A 293 4.95 -1.45 -11.46
C GLY A 293 5.83 -0.69 -10.45
N TYR A 294 5.32 -0.40 -9.25
CA TYR A 294 6.15 0.15 -8.17
C TYR A 294 6.74 -0.95 -7.30
N MET A 295 7.90 -0.62 -6.70
CA MET A 295 8.66 -1.50 -5.81
C MET A 295 8.64 -0.95 -4.39
N ALA A 296 8.82 -1.85 -3.42
CA ALA A 296 9.18 -1.44 -2.07
C ALA A 296 10.62 -0.87 -2.02
N ASP A 297 10.96 -0.11 -0.98
CA ASP A 297 12.32 0.43 -0.78
C ASP A 297 12.90 -0.08 0.55
N GLU A 298 14.05 -0.74 0.50
CA GLU A 298 14.76 -1.16 1.71
C GLU A 298 15.19 0.04 2.58
N ALA A 299 15.40 1.21 1.95
CA ALA A 299 15.71 2.45 2.64
C ALA A 299 14.47 3.20 3.16
N HIS A 300 13.27 2.61 3.10
CA HIS A 300 12.05 3.27 3.58
C HIS A 300 12.14 3.61 5.07
N GLN A 301 11.59 4.75 5.46
CA GLN A 301 11.65 5.27 6.84
C GLN A 301 11.05 4.33 7.90
N TRP A 302 10.15 3.42 7.50
CA TRP A 302 9.51 2.42 8.37
C TRP A 302 10.13 1.02 8.24
N GLY A 303 11.30 0.92 7.61
CA GLY A 303 11.96 -0.35 7.28
C GLY A 303 11.35 -1.05 6.07
N LEU A 304 11.94 -2.17 5.68
CA LEU A 304 11.53 -2.92 4.50
C LEU A 304 10.21 -3.69 4.71
N SER A 305 9.23 -3.45 3.84
CA SER A 305 7.96 -4.19 3.79
C SER A 305 7.36 -4.08 2.38
N PRO A 306 6.58 -5.08 1.90
CA PRO A 306 5.89 -5.02 0.61
C PRO A 306 4.94 -3.82 0.40
N ILE A 307 4.60 -3.09 1.46
CA ILE A 307 3.72 -1.90 1.42
C ILE A 307 4.49 -0.59 1.66
N HIS A 308 5.81 -0.65 1.79
CA HIS A 308 6.68 0.50 2.01
C HIS A 308 7.40 0.84 0.70
N PHE A 309 6.72 1.61 -0.14
CA PHE A 309 7.12 1.87 -1.52
C PHE A 309 8.31 2.83 -1.64
N GLN A 310 8.94 2.81 -2.80
CA GLN A 310 9.80 3.91 -3.22
C GLN A 310 9.03 5.25 -3.32
N LYS A 311 9.74 6.37 -3.21
CA LYS A 311 9.15 7.73 -3.17
C LYS A 311 8.24 8.05 -4.36
N GLU A 312 8.56 7.50 -5.53
CA GLU A 312 7.85 7.76 -6.79
C GLU A 312 6.40 7.30 -6.72
N TYR A 313 6.12 6.22 -5.97
CA TYR A 313 4.76 5.76 -5.73
C TYR A 313 3.92 6.82 -5.01
N TYR A 314 4.44 7.36 -3.91
CA TYR A 314 3.74 8.38 -3.12
C TYR A 314 3.55 9.68 -3.91
N GLN A 315 4.50 10.04 -4.77
CA GLN A 315 4.37 11.19 -5.68
C GLN A 315 3.25 10.98 -6.71
N GLU A 316 3.14 9.78 -7.29
CA GLU A 316 2.06 9.43 -8.22
C GLU A 316 0.69 9.49 -7.52
N VAL A 317 0.55 8.88 -6.34
CA VAL A 317 -0.73 8.92 -5.60
C VAL A 317 -1.11 10.36 -5.27
N MET A 318 -0.16 11.20 -4.83
CA MET A 318 -0.43 12.61 -4.56
C MET A 318 -0.84 13.37 -5.82
N PHE A 319 -0.21 13.10 -6.96
CA PHE A 319 -0.62 13.67 -8.24
C PHE A 319 -2.07 13.32 -8.59
N ARG A 320 -2.48 12.06 -8.41
CA ARG A 320 -3.87 11.65 -8.63
C ARG A 320 -4.85 12.34 -7.69
N ILE A 321 -4.47 12.54 -6.42
CA ILE A 321 -5.28 13.34 -5.47
C ILE A 321 -5.48 14.77 -6.01
N TYR A 322 -4.43 15.40 -6.52
CA TYR A 322 -4.51 16.72 -7.16
C TYR A 322 -5.43 16.75 -8.39
N GLU A 323 -5.33 15.76 -9.27
CA GLU A 323 -6.21 15.64 -10.45
C GLU A 323 -7.67 15.51 -10.03
N ILE A 324 -7.95 14.71 -9.01
CA ILE A 324 -9.30 14.52 -8.46
C ILE A 324 -9.85 15.84 -7.89
N ILE A 325 -9.09 16.49 -7.00
CA ILE A 325 -9.53 17.72 -6.33
C ILE A 325 -9.75 18.85 -7.33
N SER A 326 -8.82 19.03 -8.28
CA SER A 326 -8.96 20.05 -9.31
C SER A 326 -10.18 19.81 -10.20
N SER A 327 -10.40 18.56 -10.64
CA SER A 327 -11.54 18.20 -11.48
C SER A 327 -12.87 18.37 -10.75
N GLN A 328 -12.94 18.04 -9.46
CA GLN A 328 -14.14 18.24 -8.65
C GLN A 328 -14.41 19.73 -8.41
N ALA A 329 -13.37 20.52 -8.12
CA ALA A 329 -13.52 21.96 -7.93
C ALA A 329 -13.99 22.69 -9.21
N GLU A 330 -13.69 22.14 -10.39
CA GLU A 330 -14.25 22.61 -11.67
C GLU A 330 -15.73 22.24 -11.83
N GLN A 331 -16.16 21.08 -11.32
CA GLN A 331 -17.55 20.62 -11.36
C GLN A 331 -18.47 21.32 -10.35
N ASP A 332 -17.92 21.77 -9.21
CA ASP A 332 -18.67 22.48 -8.18
C ASP A 332 -18.95 23.96 -8.52
N ARG A 333 -18.28 24.50 -9.54
CA ARG A 333 -18.47 25.86 -10.07
C ARG A 333 -19.63 25.91 -11.06
#